data_AF-A0A521X5I7-F1
#
_entry.id   AF-A0A521X5I7-F1
#
_cell.length_a   1.000
_cell.length_b   1.000
_cell.length_c   1.000
_cell.angle_alpha   90.00
_cell.angle_beta   90.00
_cell.angle_gamma   90.00
#
_symmetry.space_group_name_H-M   'P 1'
#
loop_
_entity.id
_entity.type
_entity.pdbx_description
1 polymer ?
#
loop_
_entity_poly.entity_id
_entity_poly.type
_entity_poly.pdbx_seq_one_letter_code
_entity_poly.pdbx_strand_id
1 'polypeptide(L)' 'MQNTITYNDILEDVDKLSLEEQESLIDVIQHRLIERRRDELAKEIQAVRQEYRDGKATVVSADELAREILS' A
#
# COMPACT_ATOMS: atom_id res chain seq x y z
N MET A 1 -5.07 -30.57 -4.61
CA MET A 1 -4.03 -29.89 -5.40
C MET A 1 -4.36 -28.42 -5.37
N GLN A 2 -3.51 -27.56 -4.81
CA GLN A 2 -3.69 -26.10 -4.91
C GLN A 2 -3.45 -25.73 -6.37
N ASN A 3 -4.48 -25.25 -7.06
CA ASN A 3 -4.32 -24.69 -8.40
C ASN A 3 -3.89 -23.23 -8.22
N THR A 4 -2.62 -22.94 -8.44
CA THR A 4 -2.09 -21.58 -8.34
C THR A 4 -2.41 -20.84 -9.63
N ILE A 5 -3.34 -19.89 -9.56
CA ILE A 5 -3.63 -19.00 -10.69
C ILE A 5 -2.43 -18.07 -10.87
N THR A 6 -1.86 -18.05 -12.07
CA THR A 6 -0.74 -17.16 -12.41
C THR A 6 -1.24 -15.80 -12.88
N TYR A 7 -0.36 -14.81 -12.92
CA TYR A 7 -0.68 -13.49 -13.48
C TYR A 7 -1.15 -13.59 -14.94
N ASN A 8 -0.52 -14.45 -15.74
CA ASN A 8 -0.87 -14.62 -17.13
C ASN A 8 -2.27 -15.23 -17.29
N ASP A 9 -2.64 -16.21 -16.45
CA ASP A 9 -3.98 -16.79 -16.45
C ASP A 9 -5.06 -15.72 -16.18
N ILE A 10 -4.77 -14.77 -15.28
CA ILE A 10 -5.69 -13.65 -15.00
C ILE A 10 -5.84 -12.75 -16.22
N LEU A 11 -4.74 -12.44 -16.93
CA LEU A 11 -4.81 -11.63 -18.15
C LEU A 11 -5.65 -12.33 -19.22
N GLU A 12 -5.42 -13.63 -19.44
CA GLU A 12 -6.20 -14.43 -20.39
C GLU A 12 -7.69 -14.48 -20.02
N ASP A 13 -8.03 -14.48 -18.74
CA ASP A 13 -9.42 -14.43 -18.29
C ASP A 13 -10.06 -13.05 -18.45
N VAL A 14 -9.28 -11.97 -18.26
CA VAL A 14 -9.75 -10.59 -18.52
C VAL A 14 -10.00 -10.37 -20.01
N ASP A 15 -9.16 -10.93 -20.89
CA ASP A 15 -9.32 -10.82 -22.34
C ASP A 15 -10.61 -11.47 -22.85
N LYS A 16 -11.21 -12.38 -22.09
CA LYS A 16 -12.51 -13.02 -22.41
C LYS A 16 -13.72 -12.16 -22.05
N LEU A 17 -13.54 -11.11 -21.25
CA LEU A 17 -14.61 -10.18 -20.87
C LEU A 17 -14.97 -9.26 -22.03
N SER A 18 -16.23 -8.83 -22.08
CA SER A 18 -16.64 -7.74 -22.97
C SER A 18 -15.96 -6.42 -22.59
N LEU A 19 -15.92 -5.46 -23.52
CA LEU A 19 -15.30 -4.15 -23.26
C LEU A 19 -15.92 -3.45 -22.04
N GLU A 20 -17.24 -3.51 -21.89
CA GLU A 20 -17.96 -2.92 -20.74
C GLU A 20 -17.57 -3.60 -19.43
N GLU A 21 -17.43 -4.93 -19.42
CA GLU A 21 -16.99 -5.68 -18.24
C GLU A 21 -15.52 -5.40 -17.90
N GLN A 22 -14.65 -5.22 -18.89
CA GLN A 22 -13.26 -4.82 -18.67
C GLN A 22 -13.17 -3.41 -18.07
N GLU A 23 -13.94 -2.46 -18.59
CA GLU A 23 -14.02 -1.09 -18.06
C GLU A 23 -14.52 -1.11 -16.60
N SER A 24 -15.59 -1.86 -16.32
CA SER A 24 -16.10 -2.03 -14.96
C SER A 24 -15.08 -2.68 -14.01
N LEU A 25 -14.34 -3.68 -14.50
CA LEU A 25 -13.29 -4.34 -13.73
C LEU A 25 -12.16 -3.36 -13.36
N ILE A 26 -11.75 -2.50 -14.29
CA ILE A 26 -10.74 -1.46 -14.03
C ILE A 26 -11.20 -0.57 -12.89
N ASP A 27 -12.44 -0.07 -12.92
CA ASP A 27 -12.99 0.78 -11.87
C ASP A 27 -12.98 0.06 -10.51
N VAL A 28 -13.43 -1.19 -10.47
CA VAL A 28 -13.45 -1.99 -9.23
C VAL A 28 -12.04 -2.20 -8.67
N ILE A 29 -11.06 -2.53 -9.52
CA ILE A 29 -9.67 -2.74 -9.10
C ILE A 29 -9.08 -1.44 -8.56
N GLN A 30 -9.29 -0.31 -9.25
CA GLN A 30 -8.78 1.00 -8.81
C GLN A 30 -9.32 1.38 -7.42
N HIS A 31 -10.63 1.25 -7.20
CA HIS A 31 -11.23 1.53 -5.89
C HIS A 31 -10.65 0.63 -4.80
N ARG A 32 -10.50 -0.68 -5.06
CA ARG A 32 -9.90 -1.62 -4.10
C ARG A 32 -8.45 -1.28 -3.76
N LEU A 33 -7.66 -0.84 -4.74
CA LEU A 33 -6.27 -0.43 -4.52
C LEU A 33 -6.18 0.83 -3.66
N ILE A 34 -7.05 1.80 -3.90
CA ILE A 34 -7.14 3.03 -3.08
C ILE A 34 -7.47 2.68 -1.63
N GLU A 35 -8.47 1.83 -1.40
CA GLU A 35 -8.85 1.45 -0.03
C GLU A 35 -7.74 0.67 0.69
N ARG A 36 -7.06 -0.26 0.00
CA ARG A 36 -5.90 -0.96 0.59
C ARG A 36 -4.78 0.00 1.00
N ARG A 37 -4.46 0.98 0.15
CA ARG A 37 -3.46 2.00 0.50
C ARG A 37 -3.90 2.86 1.67
N ARG A 38 -5.19 3.20 1.78
CA ARG A 38 -5.72 3.94 2.93
C ARG A 38 -5.58 3.13 4.22
N ASP A 39 -5.86 1.84 4.18
CA ASP A 39 -5.69 0.93 5.33
C ASP A 39 -4.23 0.80 5.75
N GLU A 40 -3.30 0.68 4.78
CA GLU A 40 -1.86 0.67 5.03
C GLU A 40 -1.40 1.97 5.71
N LEU A 41 -1.79 3.11 5.15
CA LEU A 41 -1.45 4.42 5.73
C LEU A 41 -2.04 4.60 7.13
N ALA A 42 -3.27 4.14 7.36
CA ALA A 42 -3.90 4.21 8.69
C ALA A 42 -3.10 3.40 9.73
N LYS A 43 -2.61 2.21 9.36
CA LYS A 43 -1.76 1.39 10.22
C LYS A 43 -0.42 2.06 10.51
N GLU A 44 0.23 2.63 9.49
CA GLU A 44 1.48 3.37 9.66
C GLU A 44 1.31 4.58 10.59
N ILE A 45 0.27 5.39 10.37
CA ILE A 45 -0.05 6.54 11.23
C ILE A 45 -0.32 6.07 12.66
N GLN A 46 -1.03 4.96 12.84
CA GLN A 46 -1.29 4.41 14.18
C GLN A 46 0.01 3.99 14.87
N ALA A 47 0.91 3.31 14.15
CA ALA A 47 2.22 2.90 14.68
C ALA A 47 3.06 4.12 15.10
N VAL A 48 3.19 5.11 14.21
CA VAL A 48 3.94 6.35 14.48
C VAL A 48 3.35 7.11 15.67
N ARG A 49 2.01 7.23 15.75
CA ARG A 49 1.34 7.86 16.91
C ARG A 49 1.58 7.09 18.21
N GLN A 50 1.66 5.76 18.15
CA GLN A 50 1.95 4.95 19.32
C GLN A 50 3.40 5.17 19.79
N GLU A 51 4.36 5.15 18.87
CA GLU A 51 5.77 5.43 19.19
C GLU A 51 5.99 6.81 19.79
N TYR A 52 5.30 7.82 19.25
CA TYR A 52 5.32 9.17 19.80
C TYR A 52 4.73 9.23 21.22
N ARG A 53 3.57 8.59 21.47
CA ARG A 53 2.95 8.50 22.80
C ARG A 53 3.81 7.75 23.81
N ASP A 54 4.50 6.71 23.37
CA ASP A 54 5.40 5.90 24.21
C ASP A 54 6.74 6.59 24.49
N GLY A 55 6.93 7.84 24.01
CA GLY A 55 8.16 8.61 24.22
C GLY A 55 9.36 8.06 23.46
N LYS A 56 9.13 7.20 22.45
CA LYS A 56 10.20 6.62 21.61
C LYS A 56 10.68 7.60 20.53
N ALA A 57 9.95 8.70 20.32
CA ALA A 57 10.36 9.77 19.44
C ALA A 57 11.33 10.73 20.16
N THR A 58 12.58 10.75 19.72
CA THR A 58 13.59 11.69 20.22
C THR A 58 13.47 13.01 19.47
N VAL A 59 13.34 14.12 20.19
CA VAL A 59 13.44 15.46 19.60
C VAL A 59 14.92 15.75 19.39
N VAL A 60 15.33 15.88 18.14
CA VAL A 60 16.69 16.27 17.74
C VAL A 60 16.64 17.57 16.93
N SER A 61 17.69 18.38 17.04
CA SER A 61 17.86 19.55 16.18
C SER A 61 18.20 19.12 14.74
N ALA A 62 17.96 20.01 13.78
CA ALA A 62 18.29 19.75 12.38
C ALA A 62 19.81 19.46 12.19
N ASP A 63 20.67 20.14 12.95
CA ASP A 63 22.12 19.94 12.92
C ASP A 63 22.56 18.58 13.51
N GLU A 64 21.83 18.05 14.50
CA GLU A 64 22.08 16.72 15.07
C GLU A 64 21.62 15.63 14.10
N LEU A 65 20.44 15.78 13.51
CA LEU A 65 19.91 14.85 12.51
C LEU A 65 20.82 14.80 11.26
N ALA A 66 21.31 15.95 10.80
CA ALA A 66 22.22 16.01 9.65
C ALA A 66 23.53 15.26 9.91
N ARG A 67 24.06 15.30 11.15
CA ARG A 67 25.26 14.54 11.52
C ARG A 67 25.03 13.03 11.54
N GLU A 68 23.85 12.58 11.94
CA GLU A 68 23.49 11.15 11.96
C GLU A 68 23.29 10.58 10.54
N ILE A 69 22.62 11.32 9.66
CA ILE A 69 22.32 10.86 8.29
C ILE A 69 23.58 10.86 7.40
N LEU A 70 24.52 11.77 7.64
CA LEU A 70 25.72 11.96 6.81
C LEU A 70 26.97 11.22 7.34
N SER A 71 26.84 10.43 8.41
CA SER A 71 27.93 9.58 8.93
C SER A 71 27.98 8.23 8.20
#